data_AF-A0A8H4NUD8-F1
#
_entry.id   AF-A0A8H4NUD8-F1
#
_cell.length_a   1.000
_cell.length_b   1.000
_cell.length_c   1.000
_cell.angle_alpha   90.00
_cell.angle_beta   90.00
_cell.angle_gamma   90.00
#
_symmetry.space_group_name_H-M   'P 1'
#
loop_
_entity.id
_entity.type
_entity.pdbx_description
1 polymer ?
#
loop_
_entity_poly.entity_id
_entity_poly.type
_entity_poly.pdbx_seq_one_letter_code
_entity_poly.pdbx_strand_id
1 'polypeptide(L)'
;MSLLSSDIYIPTYRQQSYVNAQSTPSPGTEDVASRLPYNEYATIDWLQDLVRDSEDRDPATSYSQGGIRGRVAKLFDSMQGWIAAFIIGLLTAAVAAVVDVSVETVADWKEGYCTSNVRLNRRACCSLKQNCQDWEPWSESFGSSYLTYVCFSLAFGIIASSVTMTTKTTLPPIGSAISNDAQTQPTRPGKTMYMAAGSGIPEIKTVLSGFVIPHLFDLKVLLVKAFGATFAVATGMCLGKERPFVHISACVGYLVTMRVPKYAANQRKLREMLSVACSIGLSIAFYLV
;
A
#
# COMPACT_ATOMS: atom_id res chain seq x y z
N MET A 1 25.24 2.28 13.57
CA MET A 1 23.80 2.46 13.83
C MET A 1 23.31 3.52 12.85
N SER A 2 23.10 3.11 11.61
CA SER A 2 22.90 4.00 10.45
C SER A 2 22.29 3.19 9.30
N LEU A 3 21.11 2.63 9.53
CA LEU A 3 20.30 1.90 8.54
C LEU A 3 18.82 2.28 8.66
N LEU A 4 18.51 3.58 8.64
CA LEU A 4 17.13 4.09 8.59
C LEU A 4 17.09 5.44 7.84
N SER A 5 17.67 5.50 6.64
CA SER A 5 17.36 6.55 5.67
C SER A 5 16.95 5.88 4.37
N SER A 6 15.76 5.28 4.38
CA SER A 6 15.06 4.93 3.15
C SER A 6 14.30 6.17 2.69
N ASP A 7 15.03 7.19 2.27
CA ASP A 7 14.53 8.11 1.25
C ASP A 7 14.46 7.29 -0.04
N ILE A 8 13.36 6.57 -0.22
CA ILE A 8 12.92 6.13 -1.54
C ILE A 8 12.52 7.42 -2.25
N TYR A 9 13.54 8.06 -2.82
CA TYR A 9 13.43 9.23 -3.66
C TYR A 9 12.65 8.81 -4.91
N ILE A 10 11.34 8.97 -4.87
CA ILE A 10 10.54 9.15 -6.08
C ILE A 10 11.16 10.38 -6.75
N PRO A 11 11.74 10.28 -7.96
CA PRO A 11 12.32 11.45 -8.59
C PRO A 11 11.19 12.45 -8.85
N THR A 12 11.16 13.51 -8.04
CA THR A 12 10.36 14.74 -8.19
C THR A 12 10.42 15.29 -9.61
N TYR A 13 11.50 14.98 -10.34
CA TYR A 13 11.64 15.26 -11.77
C TYR A 13 10.47 14.77 -12.63
N ARG A 14 9.88 13.60 -12.35
CA ARG A 14 8.80 13.05 -13.18
C ARG A 14 7.46 13.76 -12.93
N GLN A 15 7.19 14.16 -11.68
CA GLN A 15 6.00 14.94 -11.35
C GLN A 15 6.08 16.34 -12.00
N GLN A 16 7.27 16.95 -12.05
CA GLN A 16 7.53 18.20 -12.77
C GLN A 16 7.32 18.05 -14.29
N SER A 17 7.67 16.91 -14.89
CA SER A 17 7.53 16.71 -16.34
C SER A 17 6.07 16.59 -16.78
N TYR A 18 5.22 15.97 -15.96
CA TYR A 18 3.77 15.89 -16.23
C TYR A 18 3.08 17.25 -16.07
N VAL A 19 3.50 18.08 -15.10
CA VAL A 19 3.04 19.46 -14.95
C VAL A 19 3.43 20.31 -16.17
N ASN A 20 4.64 20.13 -16.69
CA ASN A 20 5.14 20.91 -17.83
C ASN A 20 4.44 20.59 -19.16
N ALA A 21 3.91 19.37 -19.34
CA ALA A 21 3.18 19.00 -20.56
C ALA A 21 1.76 19.59 -20.61
N GLN A 22 1.17 19.92 -19.46
CA GLN A 22 -0.10 20.66 -19.37
C GLN A 22 0.09 22.18 -19.39
N SER A 23 1.33 22.67 -19.26
CA SER A 23 1.66 24.09 -19.17
C SER A 23 2.26 24.66 -20.46
N THR A 24 1.64 24.42 -21.61
CA THR A 24 1.64 25.46 -22.66
C THR A 24 0.32 26.22 -22.59
N PRO A 25 0.14 27.17 -21.65
CA PRO A 25 -1.05 27.99 -21.65
C PRO A 25 -0.92 29.06 -22.73
N SER A 26 -1.92 29.14 -23.60
CA SER A 26 -2.21 30.39 -24.29
C SER A 26 -2.57 31.44 -23.22
N PRO A 27 -2.11 32.70 -23.35
CA PRO A 27 -2.33 33.74 -22.34
C PRO A 27 -3.84 33.92 -22.11
N GLY A 28 -4.32 33.50 -20.93
CA GLY A 28 -5.75 33.55 -20.54
C GLY A 28 -6.35 32.26 -19.94
N THR A 29 -5.64 31.12 -19.94
CA THR A 29 -6.17 29.83 -19.44
C THR A 29 -5.78 29.44 -18.01
N GLU A 30 -4.82 30.13 -17.39
CA GLU A 30 -4.35 29.85 -16.01
C GLU A 30 -5.44 30.07 -14.94
N ASP A 31 -6.32 31.05 -15.16
CA ASP A 31 -7.42 31.38 -14.23
C ASP A 31 -8.54 30.33 -14.20
N VAL A 32 -8.71 29.55 -15.28
CA VAL A 32 -9.76 28.52 -15.36
C VAL A 32 -9.26 27.19 -14.78
N ALA A 33 -8.02 26.81 -15.08
CA ALA A 33 -7.41 25.58 -14.58
C ALA A 33 -7.28 25.56 -13.05
N SER A 34 -6.97 26.71 -12.44
CA SER A 34 -6.87 26.88 -10.98
C SER A 34 -8.21 26.88 -10.23
N ARG A 35 -9.34 27.00 -10.94
CA ARG A 35 -10.71 26.98 -10.36
C ARG A 35 -11.36 25.60 -10.38
N LEU A 36 -10.76 24.60 -11.03
CA LEU A 36 -11.31 23.25 -11.08
C LEU A 36 -11.10 22.52 -9.74
N PRO A 37 -12.13 21.90 -9.14
CA PRO A 37 -12.05 21.26 -7.82
C PRO A 37 -11.11 20.03 -7.74
N TYR A 38 -10.57 19.60 -8.89
CA TYR A 38 -9.70 18.42 -9.04
C TYR A 38 -8.27 18.75 -9.48
N ASN A 39 -7.88 20.03 -9.50
CA ASN A 39 -6.52 20.44 -9.85
C ASN A 39 -5.46 20.04 -8.80
N GLU A 40 -5.79 19.22 -7.80
CA GLU A 40 -4.83 18.71 -6.82
C GLU A 40 -4.35 17.29 -7.17
N TYR A 41 -4.96 16.67 -8.19
CA TYR A 41 -4.66 15.30 -8.59
C TYR A 41 -3.99 15.28 -9.97
N ALA A 42 -2.83 14.63 -10.04
CA ALA A 42 -2.21 14.32 -11.32
C ALA A 42 -2.86 13.06 -11.92
N THR A 43 -2.95 13.01 -13.24
CA THR A 43 -3.41 11.84 -13.98
C THR A 43 -2.30 11.30 -14.87
N ILE A 44 -2.37 10.02 -15.22
CA ILE A 44 -1.45 9.41 -16.17
C ILE A 44 -1.74 9.88 -17.60
N ASP A 45 -0.67 10.19 -18.34
CA ASP A 45 -0.68 10.21 -19.79
C ASP A 45 -0.46 8.80 -20.37
N TRP A 46 -1.56 8.15 -20.77
CA TRP A 46 -1.52 6.81 -21.37
C TRP A 46 -0.85 6.79 -22.74
N LEU A 47 -0.95 7.88 -23.51
CA LEU A 47 -0.46 7.93 -24.88
C LEU A 47 1.06 8.00 -24.89
N GLN A 48 1.64 8.92 -24.11
CA GLN A 48 3.09 9.06 -24.00
C GLN A 48 3.75 7.78 -23.46
N ASP A 49 3.14 7.15 -22.47
CA ASP A 49 3.64 5.88 -21.91
C ASP A 49 3.50 4.70 -22.88
N LEU A 50 2.52 4.74 -23.80
CA LEU A 50 2.38 3.75 -24.87
C LEU A 50 3.43 3.97 -25.97
N VAL A 51 3.62 5.21 -26.42
CA VAL A 51 4.61 5.56 -27.45
C VAL A 51 6.01 5.15 -27.00
N ARG A 52 6.38 5.47 -25.76
CA ARG A 52 7.66 5.05 -25.21
C ARG A 52 7.83 3.53 -25.13
N ASP A 53 6.76 2.78 -24.85
CA ASP A 53 6.81 1.32 -24.86
C ASP A 53 6.97 0.73 -26.27
N SER A 54 6.41 1.39 -27.29
CA SER A 54 6.63 0.99 -28.69
C SER A 54 8.06 1.27 -29.15
N GLU A 55 8.60 2.44 -28.82
CA GLU A 55 9.98 2.82 -29.18
C GLU A 55 11.01 1.88 -28.53
N ASP A 56 10.82 1.52 -27.26
CA ASP A 56 11.67 0.55 -26.55
C ASP A 56 11.64 -0.86 -27.21
N ARG A 57 10.53 -1.20 -27.86
CA ARG A 57 10.31 -2.50 -28.51
C ARG A 57 10.66 -2.52 -29.99
N ASP A 58 11.05 -1.39 -30.57
CA ASP A 58 11.25 -1.30 -32.01
C ASP A 58 12.37 -2.27 -32.47
N PRO A 59 12.07 -3.17 -33.43
CA PRO A 59 13.02 -4.17 -33.89
C PRO A 59 14.23 -3.55 -34.61
N ALA A 60 14.10 -2.31 -35.11
CA ALA A 60 15.19 -1.54 -35.71
C ALA A 60 16.33 -1.28 -34.70
N THR A 61 15.99 -0.98 -33.44
CA THR A 61 16.93 -0.81 -32.34
C THR A 61 17.54 -2.16 -31.91
N SER A 62 16.76 -3.24 -32.04
CA SER A 62 17.14 -4.60 -31.66
C SER A 62 18.06 -5.30 -32.68
N TYR A 63 18.04 -4.90 -33.96
CA TYR A 63 18.86 -5.48 -35.04
C TYR A 63 20.37 -5.32 -34.81
N SER A 64 20.77 -4.36 -33.97
CA SER A 64 22.16 -4.14 -33.53
C SER A 64 22.68 -5.26 -32.61
N GLN A 65 21.80 -5.99 -31.91
CA GLN A 65 22.18 -7.09 -31.01
C GLN A 65 22.07 -8.47 -31.69
N GLY A 66 22.85 -8.67 -32.75
CA GLY A 66 22.98 -9.99 -33.38
C GLY A 66 23.61 -11.01 -32.40
N GLY A 67 22.90 -12.10 -32.13
CA GLY A 67 23.47 -13.28 -31.46
C GLY A 67 22.59 -13.93 -30.37
N ILE A 68 23.14 -14.97 -29.75
CA ILE A 68 22.49 -15.72 -28.65
C ILE A 68 22.21 -14.81 -27.44
N ARG A 69 23.08 -13.82 -27.19
CA ARG A 69 22.89 -12.80 -26.14
C ARG A 69 21.63 -11.97 -26.34
N GLY A 70 21.30 -11.57 -27.56
CA GLY A 70 20.05 -10.84 -27.86
C GLY A 70 18.81 -11.71 -27.63
N ARG A 71 18.87 -13.00 -27.98
CA ARG A 71 17.78 -13.96 -27.69
C ARG A 71 17.58 -14.16 -26.19
N VAL A 72 18.65 -14.30 -25.42
CA VAL A 72 18.60 -14.44 -23.96
C VAL A 72 18.07 -13.17 -23.29
N ALA A 73 18.51 -11.99 -23.74
CA ALA A 73 17.99 -10.72 -23.24
C ALA A 73 16.49 -10.58 -23.51
N LYS A 74 16.02 -10.90 -24.71
CA LYS A 74 14.59 -10.88 -25.06
C LYS A 74 13.77 -11.88 -24.24
N LEU A 75 14.32 -13.05 -23.97
CA LEU A 75 13.69 -14.06 -23.10
C LEU A 75 13.60 -13.56 -21.66
N PHE A 76 14.70 -13.03 -21.11
CA PHE A 76 14.73 -12.46 -19.77
C PHE A 76 13.69 -11.32 -19.61
N ASP A 77 13.61 -10.46 -20.62
CA ASP A 77 12.71 -9.32 -20.63
C ASP A 77 11.23 -9.75 -20.66
N SER A 78 10.95 -10.92 -21.25
CA SER A 78 9.64 -11.56 -21.26
C SER A 78 9.31 -12.26 -19.93
N MET A 79 10.30 -12.82 -19.24
CA MET A 79 10.16 -13.50 -17.94
C MET A 79 10.09 -12.53 -16.75
N GLN A 80 10.61 -11.32 -16.90
CA GLN A 80 10.71 -10.35 -15.83
C GLN A 80 9.38 -10.05 -15.14
N GLY A 81 8.26 -10.03 -15.87
CA GLY A 81 6.93 -9.82 -15.30
C GLY A 81 6.43 -11.01 -14.48
N TRP A 82 6.66 -12.23 -14.96
CA TRP A 82 6.33 -13.46 -14.23
C TRP A 82 7.14 -13.59 -12.95
N ILE A 83 8.44 -13.30 -13.01
CA ILE A 83 9.32 -13.30 -11.84
C ILE A 83 8.87 -12.24 -10.82
N ALA A 84 8.57 -11.03 -11.29
CA ALA A 84 8.07 -9.97 -10.41
C ALA A 84 6.74 -10.38 -9.74
N ALA A 85 5.80 -10.97 -10.48
CA ALA A 85 4.53 -11.46 -9.94
C ALA A 85 4.74 -12.55 -8.88
N PHE A 86 5.66 -13.50 -9.12
CA PHE A 86 6.01 -14.55 -8.15
C PHE A 86 6.60 -13.96 -6.85
N ILE A 87 7.52 -12.99 -6.97
CA ILE A 87 8.12 -12.31 -5.81
C ILE A 87 7.05 -11.55 -5.01
N ILE A 88 6.14 -10.84 -5.69
CA ILE A 88 5.02 -10.14 -5.05
C ILE A 88 4.15 -11.16 -4.29
N GLY A 89 3.83 -12.30 -4.91
CA GLY A 89 3.08 -13.38 -4.26
C GLY A 89 3.73 -13.90 -3.00
N LEU A 90 5.02 -14.22 -3.06
CA LEU A 90 5.79 -14.74 -1.92
C LEU A 90 5.88 -13.73 -0.77
N LEU A 91 6.15 -12.46 -1.08
CA LEU A 91 6.23 -11.40 -0.07
C LEU A 91 4.86 -11.09 0.55
N THR A 92 3.80 -11.00 -0.27
CA THR A 92 2.44 -10.80 0.25
C THR A 92 2.01 -11.97 1.13
N ALA A 93 2.33 -13.21 0.75
CA ALA A 93 2.03 -14.39 1.57
C ALA A 93 2.76 -14.36 2.92
N ALA A 94 4.04 -13.97 2.94
CA ALA A 94 4.79 -13.83 4.18
C ALA A 94 4.19 -12.74 5.10
N VAL A 95 3.85 -11.58 4.54
CA VAL A 95 3.17 -10.51 5.31
C VAL A 95 1.81 -10.96 5.81
N ALA A 96 1.04 -11.68 4.99
CA ALA A 96 -0.27 -12.18 5.36
C ALA A 96 -0.20 -13.19 6.51
N ALA A 97 0.74 -14.13 6.48
CA ALA A 97 0.96 -15.08 7.58
C ALA A 97 1.30 -14.37 8.90
N VAL A 98 2.14 -13.33 8.86
CA VAL A 98 2.49 -12.55 10.06
C VAL A 98 1.27 -11.83 10.62
N VAL A 99 0.49 -11.16 9.78
CA VAL A 99 -0.71 -10.43 10.22
C VAL A 99 -1.78 -11.38 10.74
N ASP A 100 -1.98 -12.52 10.08
CA ASP A 100 -2.99 -13.50 10.48
C ASP A 100 -2.70 -14.10 11.87
N VAL A 101 -1.48 -14.58 12.09
CA VAL A 101 -1.02 -15.07 13.39
C VAL A 101 -1.13 -13.98 14.46
N SER A 102 -0.80 -12.73 14.11
CA SER A 102 -0.92 -11.60 15.03
C SER A 102 -2.36 -11.29 15.40
N VAL A 103 -3.29 -11.34 14.44
CA VAL A 103 -4.73 -11.11 14.67
C VAL A 103 -5.29 -12.14 15.64
N GLU A 104 -5.04 -13.42 15.40
CA GLU A 104 -5.51 -14.48 16.30
C GLU A 104 -4.90 -14.33 17.69
N THR A 105 -3.59 -14.12 17.78
CA THR A 105 -2.90 -13.98 19.08
C THR A 105 -3.41 -12.79 19.89
N VAL A 106 -3.59 -11.62 19.26
CA VAL A 106 -4.07 -10.41 19.95
C VAL A 106 -5.56 -10.52 20.29
N ALA A 107 -6.36 -11.23 19.48
CA ALA A 107 -7.75 -11.49 19.81
C ALA A 107 -7.88 -12.41 21.03
N ASP A 108 -7.07 -13.48 21.09
CA ASP A 108 -7.06 -14.45 22.19
C ASP A 108 -6.62 -13.82 23.53
N TRP A 109 -5.76 -12.78 23.48
CA TRP A 109 -5.35 -12.02 24.67
C TRP A 109 -6.50 -11.38 25.45
N LYS A 110 -7.69 -11.22 24.87
CA LYS A 110 -8.86 -10.74 25.63
C LYS A 110 -9.46 -11.80 26.54
N GLU A 111 -9.31 -13.07 26.17
CA GLU A 111 -9.90 -14.21 26.87
C GLU A 111 -8.92 -14.79 27.89
N GLY A 112 -7.64 -14.82 27.56
CA GLY A 112 -6.60 -15.37 28.43
C GLY A 112 -5.22 -15.32 27.79
N TYR A 113 -4.30 -16.09 28.35
CA TYR A 113 -2.94 -16.20 27.84
C TYR A 113 -2.41 -17.64 28.01
N CYS A 114 -1.41 -17.97 27.21
CA CYS A 114 -0.70 -19.23 27.33
C CYS A 114 0.44 -19.07 28.33
N THR A 115 0.51 -19.92 29.35
CA THR A 115 1.50 -19.87 30.45
C THR A 115 2.92 -20.11 29.97
N SER A 116 3.09 -20.98 28.96
CA SER A 116 4.39 -21.29 28.38
C SER A 116 4.97 -20.09 27.62
N ASN A 117 4.16 -19.41 26.83
CA ASN A 117 4.59 -18.33 25.94
C ASN A 117 3.40 -17.44 25.56
N VAL A 118 3.45 -16.17 25.95
CA VAL A 118 2.36 -15.20 25.74
C VAL A 118 2.11 -14.89 24.25
N ARG A 119 3.04 -15.19 23.35
CA ARG A 119 2.92 -14.93 21.90
C ARG A 119 2.25 -16.06 21.10
N LEU A 120 1.89 -17.17 21.74
CA LEU A 120 1.18 -18.24 21.05
C LEU A 120 -0.33 -17.98 21.08
N ASN A 121 -0.97 -18.14 19.92
CA ASN A 121 -2.43 -18.22 19.84
C ASN A 121 -2.93 -19.49 20.57
N ARG A 122 -4.19 -19.49 20.95
CA ARG A 122 -4.82 -20.57 21.72
C ARG A 122 -4.73 -21.92 20.99
N ARG A 123 -4.92 -21.91 19.66
CA ARG A 123 -4.81 -23.10 18.81
C ARG A 123 -3.41 -23.73 18.85
N ALA A 124 -2.35 -22.95 18.72
CA ALA A 124 -0.98 -23.46 18.79
C ALA A 124 -0.60 -23.86 20.23
N CYS A 125 -1.06 -23.12 21.23
CA CYS A 125 -0.85 -23.47 22.65
C CYS A 125 -1.45 -24.84 22.99
N CYS A 126 -2.62 -25.17 22.41
CA CYS A 126 -3.35 -26.40 22.69
C CYS A 126 -3.19 -27.52 21.65
N SER A 127 -2.36 -27.33 20.62
CA SER A 127 -2.30 -28.21 19.43
C SER A 127 -1.94 -29.68 19.72
N LEU A 128 -1.34 -29.99 20.87
CA LEU A 128 -0.79 -31.31 21.20
C LEU A 128 -1.53 -32.03 22.34
N LYS A 129 -2.46 -31.37 23.06
CA LYS A 129 -3.09 -31.94 24.26
C LYS A 129 -4.60 -31.79 24.23
N GLN A 130 -5.31 -32.89 24.49
CA GLN A 130 -6.79 -32.94 24.54
C GLN A 130 -7.37 -32.13 25.72
N ASN A 131 -6.64 -32.03 26.84
CA ASN A 131 -6.94 -31.15 27.97
C ASN A 131 -5.85 -30.07 28.05
N CYS A 132 -6.15 -28.90 27.49
CA CYS A 132 -5.19 -27.79 27.45
C CYS A 132 -5.12 -27.08 28.81
N GLN A 133 -4.21 -27.56 29.68
CA GLN A 133 -3.95 -26.97 30.99
C GLN A 133 -3.04 -25.72 30.92
N ASP A 134 -2.41 -25.48 29.78
CA ASP A 134 -1.44 -24.40 29.58
C ASP A 134 -2.10 -23.06 29.22
N TRP A 135 -3.43 -23.05 28.97
CA TRP A 135 -4.20 -21.85 28.66
C TRP A 135 -4.97 -21.39 29.89
N GLU A 136 -4.67 -20.19 30.39
CA GLU A 136 -5.27 -19.66 31.62
C GLU A 136 -6.10 -18.40 31.33
N PRO A 137 -7.40 -18.38 31.70
CA PRO A 137 -8.24 -17.20 31.53
C PRO A 137 -7.84 -16.10 32.53
N TRP A 138 -8.12 -14.84 32.20
CA TRP A 138 -7.82 -13.73 33.11
C TRP A 138 -8.61 -13.75 34.42
N SER A 139 -9.81 -14.35 34.42
CA SER A 139 -10.63 -14.50 35.62
C SER A 139 -11.65 -15.64 35.44
N GLU A 140 -11.88 -16.38 36.53
CA GLU A 140 -12.93 -17.42 36.65
C GLU A 140 -14.33 -16.82 36.80
N SER A 141 -14.43 -15.56 37.25
CA SER A 141 -15.72 -14.90 37.47
C SER A 141 -16.22 -14.23 36.19
N PHE A 142 -17.51 -14.44 35.89
CA PHE A 142 -18.13 -13.87 34.68
C PHE A 142 -18.01 -12.34 34.62
N GLY A 143 -18.26 -11.65 35.74
CA GLY A 143 -18.22 -10.19 35.79
C GLY A 143 -16.84 -9.59 35.52
N SER A 144 -15.80 -10.12 36.15
CA SER A 144 -14.42 -9.66 35.92
C SER A 144 -13.90 -10.06 34.54
N SER A 145 -14.25 -11.25 34.04
CA SER A 145 -13.91 -11.67 32.68
C SER A 145 -14.51 -10.74 31.62
N TYR A 146 -15.79 -10.38 31.76
CA TYR A 146 -16.44 -9.41 30.88
C TYR A 146 -15.80 -8.02 30.94
N LEU A 147 -15.48 -7.53 32.15
CA LEU A 147 -14.81 -6.24 32.32
C LEU A 147 -13.42 -6.23 31.65
N THR A 148 -12.61 -7.26 31.87
CA THR A 148 -11.29 -7.40 31.23
C THR A 148 -11.41 -7.41 29.71
N TYR A 149 -12.37 -8.18 29.17
CA TYR A 149 -12.63 -8.22 27.73
C TYR A 149 -12.95 -6.82 27.16
N VAL A 150 -13.82 -6.06 27.83
CA VAL A 150 -14.20 -4.69 27.41
C VAL A 150 -13.00 -3.75 27.50
N CYS A 151 -12.22 -3.81 28.59
CA CYS A 151 -11.03 -2.96 28.77
C CYS A 151 -9.98 -3.19 27.67
N PHE A 152 -9.65 -4.45 27.36
CA PHE A 152 -8.73 -4.76 26.27
C PHE A 152 -9.28 -4.30 24.91
N SER A 153 -10.58 -4.50 24.66
CA SER A 153 -11.22 -4.07 23.40
C SER A 153 -11.15 -2.56 23.20
N LEU A 154 -11.38 -1.77 24.26
CA LEU A 154 -11.23 -0.31 24.22
C LEU A 154 -9.78 0.11 24.01
N ALA A 155 -8.83 -0.53 24.71
CA ALA A 155 -7.41 -0.26 24.56
C ALA A 155 -6.94 -0.52 23.11
N PHE A 156 -7.31 -1.65 22.53
CA PHE A 156 -6.97 -2.00 21.15
C PHE A 156 -7.58 -1.00 20.14
N GLY A 157 -8.82 -0.57 20.36
CA GLY A 157 -9.47 0.44 19.52
C GLY A 157 -8.74 1.79 19.54
N ILE A 158 -8.32 2.24 20.73
CA ILE A 158 -7.53 3.47 20.90
C ILE A 158 -6.19 3.34 20.17
N ILE A 159 -5.47 2.24 20.37
CA ILE A 159 -4.18 1.98 19.72
C ILE A 159 -4.33 2.00 18.19
N ALA A 160 -5.33 1.30 17.64
CA ALA A 160 -5.59 1.26 16.21
C ALA A 160 -5.87 2.66 15.63
N SER A 161 -6.69 3.46 16.33
CA SER A 161 -7.01 4.83 15.93
C SER A 161 -5.78 5.73 15.96
N SER A 162 -5.02 5.72 17.07
CA SER A 162 -3.79 6.51 17.22
C SER A 162 -2.76 6.19 16.13
N VAL A 163 -2.54 4.89 15.86
CA VAL A 163 -1.62 4.42 14.82
C VAL A 163 -2.09 4.88 13.43
N THR A 164 -3.38 4.81 13.13
CA THR A 164 -3.93 5.27 11.84
C THR A 164 -3.70 6.77 11.62
N MET A 165 -3.85 7.60 12.66
CA MET A 165 -3.63 9.05 12.57
C MET A 165 -2.18 9.45 12.25
N THR A 166 -1.20 8.56 12.45
CA THR A 166 0.22 8.83 12.10
C THR A 166 0.49 8.91 10.58
N THR A 167 -0.49 8.54 9.75
CA THR A 167 -0.41 8.56 8.28
C THR A 167 -1.09 9.76 7.64
N LYS A 168 -1.20 10.87 8.39
CA LYS A 168 -1.65 12.15 7.85
C LYS A 168 -0.70 12.61 6.74
N THR A 169 -1.24 12.78 5.54
CA THR A 169 -0.54 13.34 4.38
C THR A 169 -1.36 14.51 3.81
N THR A 170 -0.69 15.61 3.49
CA THR A 170 -1.29 16.76 2.81
C THR A 170 -0.91 16.73 1.33
N LEU A 171 -1.91 16.73 0.45
CA LEU A 171 -1.67 16.77 -0.99
C LEU A 171 -1.19 18.18 -1.39
N PRO A 172 -0.08 18.32 -2.13
CA PRO A 172 0.36 19.61 -2.63
C PRO A 172 -0.60 20.11 -3.73
N PRO A 173 -1.00 21.40 -3.74
CA PRO A 173 -1.82 21.95 -4.81
C PRO A 173 -1.01 22.04 -6.12
N ILE A 174 -1.57 21.58 -7.25
CA ILE A 174 -0.94 21.73 -8.57
C ILE A 174 -1.15 23.19 -9.00
N GLY A 175 -0.10 24.00 -8.88
CA GLY A 175 -0.13 25.42 -9.26
C GLY A 175 0.83 26.33 -8.50
N SER A 176 1.41 25.90 -7.37
CA SER A 176 2.33 26.73 -6.59
C SER A 176 3.74 26.88 -7.19
N ALA A 177 4.02 26.26 -8.34
CA ALA A 177 5.36 26.24 -8.96
C ALA A 177 5.55 27.28 -10.09
N ILE A 178 4.52 28.04 -10.48
CA ILE A 178 4.59 29.02 -11.59
C ILE A 178 4.17 30.42 -11.15
N SER A 179 4.65 30.90 -10.00
CA SER A 179 4.47 32.31 -9.65
C SER A 179 5.77 32.88 -9.11
N ASN A 180 6.60 33.36 -10.05
CA ASN A 180 7.69 34.31 -9.78
C ASN A 180 7.15 35.75 -9.62
N ASP A 181 5.85 35.92 -9.38
CA ASP A 181 5.25 37.23 -9.15
C ASP A 181 4.86 37.34 -7.67
N ALA A 182 5.30 38.44 -7.05
CA ALA A 182 5.15 38.72 -5.63
C ALA A 182 3.71 39.14 -5.31
N GLN A 183 2.76 38.24 -5.54
CA GLN A 183 1.36 38.47 -5.24
C GLN A 183 0.81 37.33 -4.39
N THR A 184 0.49 37.69 -3.16
CA THR A 184 -0.08 36.90 -2.07
C THR A 184 -1.38 36.22 -2.51
N GLN A 185 -1.30 35.10 -3.23
CA GLN A 185 -2.46 34.23 -3.42
C GLN A 185 -2.73 33.47 -2.12
N PRO A 186 -3.99 33.40 -1.65
CA PRO A 186 -4.33 32.61 -0.47
C PRO A 186 -4.02 31.15 -0.77
N THR A 187 -2.98 30.62 -0.12
CA THR A 187 -2.65 29.19 -0.11
C THR A 187 -3.90 28.43 0.30
N ARG A 188 -4.61 27.83 -0.67
CA ARG A 188 -5.74 26.96 -0.37
C ARG A 188 -5.20 25.82 0.49
N PRO A 189 -5.79 25.55 1.67
CA PRO A 189 -5.32 24.47 2.53
C PRO A 189 -5.46 23.15 1.77
N GLY A 190 -4.33 22.53 1.44
CA GLY A 190 -4.31 21.25 0.73
C GLY A 190 -5.14 20.21 1.48
N LYS A 191 -5.89 19.39 0.75
CA LYS A 191 -6.74 18.36 1.37
C LYS A 191 -5.88 17.38 2.17
N THR A 192 -6.23 17.21 3.44
CA THR A 192 -5.58 16.25 4.34
C THR A 192 -6.25 14.89 4.16
N MET A 193 -5.45 13.85 3.92
CA MET A 193 -5.90 12.47 3.81
C MET A 193 -5.12 11.59 4.79
N TYR A 194 -5.79 10.60 5.37
CA TYR A 194 -5.16 9.58 6.20
C TYR A 194 -4.97 8.31 5.36
N MET A 195 -3.77 8.08 4.85
CA MET A 195 -3.53 7.07 3.81
C MET A 195 -3.78 5.63 4.27
N ALA A 196 -3.62 5.35 5.57
CA ALA A 196 -3.91 4.03 6.12
C ALA A 196 -5.38 3.81 6.51
N ALA A 197 -6.21 4.87 6.54
CA ALA A 197 -7.58 4.77 7.00
C ALA A 197 -8.46 3.93 6.05
N GLY A 198 -9.48 3.29 6.62
CA GLY A 198 -10.46 2.52 5.87
C GLY A 198 -9.88 1.31 5.12
N SER A 199 -10.58 0.90 4.07
CA SER A 199 -10.30 -0.33 3.32
C SER A 199 -9.07 -0.23 2.41
N GLY A 200 -8.86 0.90 1.73
CA GLY A 200 -7.86 1.04 0.68
C GLY A 200 -8.36 0.66 -0.73
N ILE A 201 -9.51 -0.03 -0.85
CA ILE A 201 -10.08 -0.41 -2.16
C ILE A 201 -10.51 0.81 -3.00
N PRO A 202 -11.23 1.82 -2.46
CA PRO A 202 -11.57 3.03 -3.22
C PRO A 202 -10.33 3.75 -3.78
N GLU A 203 -9.25 3.79 -3.01
CA GLU A 203 -7.97 4.43 -3.34
C GLU A 203 -7.23 3.64 -4.43
N ILE A 204 -7.19 2.31 -4.32
CA ILE A 204 -6.66 1.44 -5.38
C ILE A 204 -7.46 1.64 -6.67
N LYS A 205 -8.79 1.66 -6.59
CA LYS A 205 -9.66 1.85 -7.76
C LYS A 205 -9.36 3.18 -8.45
N THR A 206 -9.23 4.27 -7.68
CA THR A 206 -8.89 5.59 -8.24
C THR A 206 -7.52 5.59 -8.90
N VAL A 207 -6.52 4.92 -8.31
CA VAL A 207 -5.21 4.79 -8.96
C VAL A 207 -5.27 4.00 -10.25
N LEU A 208 -5.97 2.86 -10.27
CA LEU A 208 -6.13 2.03 -11.47
C LEU A 208 -6.90 2.76 -12.58
N SER A 209 -7.84 3.64 -12.22
CA SER A 209 -8.54 4.51 -13.17
C SER A 209 -7.65 5.59 -13.78
N GLY A 210 -6.44 5.81 -13.26
CA GLY A 210 -5.44 6.71 -13.85
C GLY A 210 -5.09 7.93 -13.00
N PHE A 211 -5.68 8.10 -11.82
CA PHE A 211 -5.26 9.14 -10.87
C PHE A 211 -3.96 8.73 -10.18
N VAL A 212 -3.12 9.70 -9.85
CA VAL A 212 -1.86 9.49 -9.14
C VAL A 212 -1.98 10.12 -7.76
N ILE A 213 -2.00 9.27 -6.73
CA ILE A 213 -2.05 9.68 -5.33
C ILE A 213 -0.66 9.43 -4.73
N PRO A 214 0.09 10.49 -4.35
CA PRO A 214 1.42 10.33 -3.79
C PRO A 214 1.36 9.68 -2.41
N HIS A 215 2.38 8.88 -2.08
CA HIS A 215 2.55 8.22 -0.77
C HIS A 215 1.48 7.20 -0.36
N LEU A 216 0.55 6.83 -1.26
CA LEU A 216 -0.51 5.86 -0.95
C LEU A 216 0.05 4.45 -0.72
N PHE A 217 1.07 4.05 -1.50
CA PHE A 217 1.65 2.70 -1.48
C PHE A 217 3.00 2.61 -0.76
N ASP A 218 3.34 3.61 0.04
CA ASP A 218 4.62 3.63 0.77
C ASP A 218 4.69 2.51 1.82
N LEU A 219 5.91 2.04 2.13
CA LEU A 219 6.15 1.03 3.15
C LEU A 219 5.59 1.45 4.52
N LYS A 220 5.64 2.75 4.84
CA LYS A 220 5.03 3.30 6.05
C LYS A 220 3.53 3.00 6.13
N VAL A 221 2.80 3.20 5.03
CA VAL A 221 1.35 2.94 4.98
C VAL A 221 1.07 1.46 5.11
N LEU A 222 1.87 0.61 4.46
CA LEU A 222 1.78 -0.85 4.61
C LEU A 222 1.86 -1.28 6.07
N LEU A 223 2.91 -0.84 6.77
CA LEU A 223 3.15 -1.23 8.17
C LEU A 223 2.03 -0.71 9.08
N VAL A 224 1.69 0.59 8.97
CA VAL A 224 0.62 1.19 9.77
C VAL A 224 -0.71 0.49 9.53
N LYS A 225 -1.04 0.15 8.28
CA LYS A 225 -2.30 -0.52 7.94
C LYS A 225 -2.34 -1.96 8.46
N ALA A 226 -1.23 -2.69 8.39
CA ALA A 226 -1.11 -4.04 8.95
C ALA A 226 -1.30 -4.05 10.48
N PHE A 227 -0.58 -3.17 11.20
CA PHE A 227 -0.72 -3.03 12.65
C PHE A 227 -2.11 -2.53 13.06
N GLY A 228 -2.59 -1.47 12.42
CA GLY A 228 -3.92 -0.90 12.69
C GLY A 228 -5.05 -1.90 12.44
N ALA A 229 -4.98 -2.67 11.34
CA ALA A 229 -5.97 -3.71 11.04
C ALA A 229 -5.93 -4.85 12.08
N THR A 230 -4.74 -5.23 12.56
CA THR A 230 -4.58 -6.28 13.60
C THR A 230 -5.36 -5.92 14.86
N PHE A 231 -5.10 -4.72 15.41
CA PHE A 231 -5.78 -4.24 16.61
C PHE A 231 -7.26 -3.94 16.36
N ALA A 232 -7.62 -3.41 15.18
CA ALA A 232 -9.01 -3.14 14.83
C ALA A 232 -9.86 -4.41 14.80
N VAL A 233 -9.35 -5.52 14.24
CA VAL A 233 -10.05 -6.81 14.24
C VAL A 233 -10.09 -7.40 15.64
N ALA A 234 -9.01 -7.26 16.42
CA ALA A 234 -8.96 -7.74 17.80
C ALA A 234 -9.98 -7.06 18.73
N THR A 235 -10.49 -5.87 18.41
CA THR A 235 -11.59 -5.24 19.18
C THR A 235 -12.87 -6.08 19.22
N GLY A 236 -13.05 -7.04 18.29
CA GLY A 236 -14.29 -7.81 18.15
C GLY A 236 -15.44 -7.03 17.50
N MET A 237 -15.16 -5.87 16.92
CA MET A 237 -16.11 -5.19 16.03
C MET A 237 -16.37 -6.03 14.77
N CYS A 238 -17.49 -5.80 14.09
CA CYS A 238 -17.83 -6.43 12.81
C CYS A 238 -16.94 -5.90 11.65
N LEU A 239 -15.63 -6.05 11.78
CA LEU A 239 -14.60 -5.62 10.85
C LEU A 239 -13.82 -6.84 10.37
N GLY A 240 -13.64 -6.96 9.05
CA GLY A 240 -12.86 -8.04 8.44
C GLY A 240 -11.45 -7.59 8.06
N LYS A 241 -10.46 -8.49 8.23
CA LYS A 241 -9.07 -8.32 7.76
C LYS A 241 -8.92 -8.39 6.24
N GLU A 242 -9.91 -8.98 5.56
CA GLU A 242 -9.90 -9.29 4.12
C GLU A 242 -9.65 -8.05 3.22
N ARG A 243 -10.40 -6.97 3.45
CA ARG A 243 -10.36 -5.79 2.58
C ARG A 243 -9.04 -5.00 2.72
N PRO A 244 -8.54 -4.73 3.95
CA PRO A 244 -7.21 -4.16 4.15
C PRO A 244 -6.07 -4.98 3.52
N PHE A 245 -6.19 -6.31 3.46
CA PHE A 245 -5.15 -7.16 2.86
C PHE A 245 -4.92 -6.89 1.37
N VAL A 246 -5.97 -6.55 0.62
CA VAL A 246 -5.83 -6.18 -0.80
C VAL A 246 -4.95 -4.94 -0.95
N HIS A 247 -5.14 -3.94 -0.07
CA HIS A 247 -4.30 -2.74 -0.06
C HIS A 247 -2.86 -3.03 0.39
N ILE A 248 -2.68 -3.86 1.42
CA ILE A 248 -1.35 -4.30 1.87
C ILE A 248 -0.59 -4.99 0.72
N SER A 249 -1.25 -5.88 -0.03
CA SER A 249 -0.67 -6.53 -1.21
C SER A 249 -0.32 -5.53 -2.31
N ALA A 250 -1.18 -4.54 -2.56
CA ALA A 250 -0.91 -3.47 -3.50
C ALA A 250 0.33 -2.65 -3.12
N CYS A 251 0.52 -2.34 -1.82
CA CYS A 251 1.75 -1.70 -1.33
C CYS A 251 3.00 -2.58 -1.55
N VAL A 252 2.91 -3.89 -1.28
CA VAL A 252 4.01 -4.83 -1.58
C VAL A 252 4.33 -4.83 -3.08
N GLY A 253 3.31 -4.90 -3.92
CA GLY A 253 3.44 -4.83 -5.38
C GLY A 253 4.13 -3.57 -5.85
N TYR A 254 3.74 -2.42 -5.31
CA TYR A 254 4.38 -1.13 -5.60
C TYR A 254 5.86 -1.12 -5.18
N LEU A 255 6.19 -1.61 -3.98
CA LEU A 255 7.58 -1.67 -3.51
C LEU A 255 8.46 -2.55 -4.41
N VAL A 256 7.98 -3.72 -4.83
CA VAL A 256 8.72 -4.62 -5.73
C VAL A 256 8.90 -3.98 -7.11
N THR A 257 7.83 -3.43 -7.68
CA THR A 257 7.86 -2.84 -9.02
C THR A 257 8.70 -1.56 -9.10
N MET A 258 8.75 -0.77 -8.03
CA MET A 258 9.65 0.38 -7.91
C MET A 258 11.13 -0.02 -7.92
N ARG A 259 11.49 -1.24 -7.52
CA ARG A 259 12.87 -1.76 -7.60
C ARG A 259 13.25 -2.26 -8.99
N VAL A 260 12.29 -2.38 -9.90
CA VAL A 260 12.51 -2.86 -11.25
C VAL A 260 12.37 -1.68 -12.23
N PRO A 261 13.47 -1.17 -12.81
CA PRO A 261 13.45 0.05 -13.63
C PRO A 261 12.43 0.02 -14.77
N LYS A 262 12.21 -1.15 -15.39
CA LYS A 262 11.20 -1.36 -16.44
C LYS A 262 9.78 -0.95 -16.03
N TYR A 263 9.38 -1.27 -14.81
CA TYR A 263 8.06 -0.96 -14.27
C TYR A 263 8.04 0.39 -13.56
N ALA A 264 9.12 0.72 -12.85
CA ALA A 264 9.27 2.03 -12.22
C ALA A 264 9.27 3.17 -13.25
N ALA A 265 9.81 2.94 -14.45
CA ALA A 265 9.90 3.95 -15.49
C ALA A 265 8.57 4.24 -16.18
N ASN A 266 7.67 3.26 -16.32
CA ASN A 266 6.44 3.35 -17.11
C ASN A 266 5.21 3.17 -16.22
N GLN A 267 4.41 4.22 -16.08
CA GLN A 267 3.31 4.24 -15.11
C GLN A 267 2.13 3.37 -15.56
N ARG A 268 1.97 3.14 -16.87
CA ARG A 268 1.03 2.14 -17.39
C ARG A 268 1.43 0.72 -16.94
N LYS A 269 2.68 0.31 -17.19
CA LYS A 269 3.18 -1.02 -16.79
C LYS A 269 3.17 -1.22 -15.27
N LEU A 270 3.42 -0.15 -14.51
CA LEU A 270 3.28 -0.15 -13.06
C LEU A 270 1.86 -0.56 -12.63
N ARG A 271 0.83 0.01 -13.25
CA ARG A 271 -0.59 -0.30 -12.96
C ARG A 271 -0.97 -1.72 -13.37
N GLU A 272 -0.41 -2.24 -14.46
CA GLU A 272 -0.57 -3.65 -14.85
C GLU A 272 -0.04 -4.58 -13.74
N MET A 273 1.10 -4.26 -13.13
CA MET A 273 1.61 -5.04 -11.99
C MET A 273 0.83 -4.79 -10.69
N LEU A 274 0.27 -3.60 -10.51
CA LEU A 274 -0.57 -3.27 -9.36
C LEU A 274 -1.87 -4.09 -9.37
N SER A 275 -2.48 -4.30 -10.55
CA SER A 275 -3.67 -5.15 -10.68
C SER A 275 -3.35 -6.62 -10.38
N VAL A 276 -2.18 -7.11 -10.80
CA VAL A 276 -1.66 -8.45 -10.41
C VAL A 276 -1.52 -8.54 -8.89
N ALA A 277 -0.91 -7.54 -8.24
CA ALA A 277 -0.77 -7.51 -6.79
C ALA A 277 -2.14 -7.49 -6.07
N CYS A 278 -3.13 -6.77 -6.60
CA CYS A 278 -4.49 -6.78 -6.04
C CYS A 278 -5.16 -8.15 -6.17
N SER A 279 -4.98 -8.83 -7.31
CA SER A 279 -5.50 -10.18 -7.53
C SER A 279 -4.88 -11.19 -6.55
N ILE A 280 -3.56 -11.12 -6.34
CA ILE A 280 -2.83 -11.91 -5.35
C ILE A 280 -3.38 -11.65 -3.94
N GLY A 281 -3.56 -10.38 -3.58
CA GLY A 281 -4.08 -9.98 -2.27
C GLY A 281 -5.49 -10.50 -2.02
N LEU A 282 -6.35 -10.44 -3.03
CA LEU A 282 -7.71 -10.98 -2.96
C LEU A 282 -7.70 -12.51 -2.79
N SER A 283 -6.87 -13.21 -3.56
CA SER A 283 -6.72 -14.67 -3.47
C SER A 283 -6.25 -15.10 -2.08
N ILE A 284 -5.27 -14.40 -1.50
CA ILE A 284 -4.76 -14.70 -0.16
C ILE A 284 -5.80 -14.35 0.91
N ALA A 285 -6.50 -13.22 0.76
CA ALA A 285 -7.52 -12.79 1.71
C ALA A 285 -8.63 -13.84 1.87
N PHE A 286 -9.14 -14.39 0.76
CA PHE A 286 -10.18 -15.43 0.81
C PHE A 286 -9.64 -16.81 1.17
N TYR A 287 -8.36 -17.07 0.98
CA TYR A 287 -7.75 -18.33 1.41
C TYR A 287 -7.60 -18.41 2.94
N LEU A 288 -7.43 -17.25 3.61
CA LEU A 288 -7.25 -17.13 5.06
C LEU A 288 -8.56 -17.01 5.85
N VAL A 289 -9.72 -17.16 5.20
CA VAL A 289 -11.07 -17.10 5.80
C VAL A 289 -11.68 -18.49 5.76
#